data_AF-A0A521KNZ0-F1
#
_entry.id   AF-A0A521KNZ0-F1
#
_cell.length_a   1.000
_cell.length_b   1.000
_cell.length_c   1.000
_cell.angle_alpha   90.00
_cell.angle_beta   90.00
_cell.angle_gamma   90.00
#
_symmetry.space_group_name_H-M   'P 1'
#
loop_
_entity.id
_entity.type
_entity.pdbx_description
1 polymer ?
#
loop_
_entity_poly.entity_id
_entity_poly.type
_entity_poly.pdbx_seq_one_letter_code
_entity_poly.pdbx_strand_id
1 'polypeptide(L)'
;MFDSENDLRARVDAFVDDLNVLIREAALLAVHQALGVSGKRGPGRPRGAAKASVGTARAAKGGGKRAKRDPKAVLAMADKVHAAVKAKPGQSVEQIGKALGAPTKALTLPIRKLIEAKRVKTKGQRRGTRYFPG
;
A
#
# COMPACT_ATOMS: atom_id res chain seq x y z
N MET A 1 35.44 21.24 -22.62
CA MET A 1 35.75 21.07 -21.18
C MET A 1 34.80 21.86 -20.27
N PHE A 2 33.74 22.50 -20.80
CA PHE A 2 32.76 23.29 -20.02
C PHE A 2 31.39 22.58 -19.85
N ASP A 3 31.19 21.42 -20.49
CA ASP A 3 29.90 20.71 -20.48
C ASP A 3 29.55 20.05 -19.14
N SER A 4 30.54 19.62 -18.37
CA SER A 4 30.31 18.95 -17.08
C SER A 4 29.79 19.89 -15.99
N GLU A 5 30.19 21.17 -16.03
CA GLU A 5 29.71 22.17 -15.08
C GLU A 5 28.25 22.55 -15.36
N ASN A 6 27.88 22.66 -16.64
CA ASN A 6 26.49 22.87 -17.04
C ASN A 6 25.60 21.66 -16.73
N ASP A 7 26.07 20.43 -16.94
CA ASP A 7 25.32 19.22 -16.57
C ASP A 7 25.12 19.12 -15.05
N LEU A 8 26.13 19.49 -14.26
CA LEU A 8 26.01 19.53 -12.80
C LEU A 8 24.97 20.56 -12.34
N ARG A 9 25.01 21.78 -12.90
CA ARG A 9 24.02 22.83 -12.58
C ARG A 9 22.61 22.39 -12.93
N ALA A 10 22.39 21.86 -14.14
CA ALA A 10 21.08 21.39 -14.57
C ALA A 10 20.52 20.29 -13.65
N ARG A 11 21.37 19.37 -13.18
CA ARG A 11 20.95 18.31 -12.24
C ARG A 11 20.65 18.84 -10.84
N VAL A 12 21.42 19.81 -10.36
CA VAL A 12 21.18 20.46 -9.06
C VAL A 12 19.87 21.23 -9.12
N ASP A 13 19.61 21.97 -10.19
CA ASP A 13 18.38 22.74 -10.37
C ASP A 13 17.16 21.82 -10.40
N ALA A 14 17.21 20.74 -11.18
CA ALA A 14 16.15 19.74 -11.22
C ALA A 14 15.90 19.09 -9.84
N PHE A 15 16.98 18.81 -9.10
CA PHE A 15 16.87 18.24 -7.75
C PHE A 15 16.25 19.23 -6.75
N VAL A 16 16.62 20.51 -6.83
CA VAL A 16 16.04 21.56 -5.98
C VAL A 16 14.55 21.73 -6.28
N ASP A 17 14.15 21.67 -7.55
CA ASP A 17 12.75 21.70 -7.95
C ASP A 17 11.96 20.51 -7.40
N ASP A 18 12.51 19.30 -7.49
CA ASP A 18 11.91 18.10 -6.92
C ASP A 18 11.76 18.21 -5.39
N LEU A 19 12.75 18.76 -4.69
CA LEU A 19 12.67 19.02 -3.25
C LEU A 19 11.58 20.04 -2.91
N ASN A 20 11.46 21.11 -3.69
CA ASN A 20 10.45 22.14 -3.47
C ASN A 20 9.03 21.61 -3.61
N VAL A 21 8.79 20.74 -4.60
CA VAL A 21 7.49 20.05 -4.78
C VAL A 21 7.18 19.19 -3.56
N LEU A 22 8.14 18.35 -3.13
CA LEU A 22 7.95 17.42 -2.01
C LEU A 22 7.70 18.15 -0.67
N ILE A 23 8.43 19.24 -0.42
CA ILE A 23 8.25 20.07 0.78
C ILE A 23 6.87 20.74 0.76
N ARG A 24 6.42 21.26 -0.39
CA ARG A 24 5.11 21.90 -0.53
C ARG A 24 3.97 20.91 -0.24
N GLU A 25 4.05 19.69 -0.77
CA GLU A 25 3.05 18.63 -0.48
C GLU A 25 3.02 18.26 1.01
N ALA A 26 4.19 18.09 1.63
CA ALA A 26 4.31 17.80 3.05
C ALA A 26 3.73 18.93 3.93
N ALA A 27 4.00 20.19 3.55
CA ALA A 27 3.46 21.35 4.25
C ALA A 27 1.92 21.44 4.14
N LEU A 28 1.36 21.21 2.95
CA LEU A 28 -0.09 21.17 2.75
C LEU A 28 -0.75 20.07 3.60
N LEU A 29 -0.16 18.88 3.66
CA LEU A 29 -0.64 17.80 4.51
C LEU A 29 -0.61 18.16 6.00
N ALA A 30 0.47 18.80 6.46
CA ALA A 30 0.58 19.24 7.85
C ALA A 30 -0.47 20.32 8.20
N VAL A 31 -0.72 21.27 7.28
CA VAL A 31 -1.77 22.29 7.43
C VAL A 31 -3.16 21.64 7.45
N HIS A 32 -3.45 20.70 6.55
CA HIS A 32 -4.71 19.94 6.57
C HIS A 32 -4.89 19.14 7.86
N GLN A 33 -3.83 18.58 8.41
CA GLN A 33 -3.89 17.84 9.66
C GLN A 33 -4.10 18.77 10.87
N ALA A 34 -3.45 19.94 10.88
CA ALA A 34 -3.61 20.94 11.93
C ALA A 34 -5.00 21.62 11.89
N LEU A 35 -5.52 21.89 10.69
CA LEU A 35 -6.86 22.44 10.48
C LEU A 35 -7.97 21.37 10.55
N GLY A 36 -7.62 20.08 10.48
CA GLY A 36 -8.53 18.94 10.36
C GLY A 36 -9.00 18.29 11.65
N VAL A 37 -8.93 18.98 12.80
CA VAL A 37 -9.43 18.43 14.09
C VAL A 37 -10.48 19.34 14.73
N SER A 38 -11.72 19.24 14.25
CA SER A 38 -12.90 19.47 15.08
C SER A 38 -14.09 18.58 14.69
N GLY A 39 -13.84 17.29 14.48
CA GLY A 39 -14.88 16.25 14.47
C GLY A 39 -15.01 15.63 15.86
N LYS A 40 -15.49 16.39 16.85
CA LYS A 40 -15.87 15.89 18.16
C LYS A 40 -16.83 14.70 17.98
N ARG A 41 -16.51 13.55 18.56
CA ARG A 41 -17.48 12.47 18.78
C ARG A 41 -18.58 13.05 19.67
N GLY A 42 -19.77 13.24 19.12
CA GLY A 42 -20.92 13.69 19.90
C GLY A 42 -21.24 12.70 21.03
N PRO A 43 -21.47 13.16 22.27
CA PRO A 43 -22.04 12.32 23.32
C PRO A 43 -23.53 12.18 23.02
N GLY A 44 -23.95 11.08 22.39
CA GLY A 44 -25.35 11.02 21.96
C GLY A 44 -25.83 9.75 21.26
N ARG A 45 -25.22 8.58 21.46
CA ARG A 45 -25.92 7.33 21.08
C ARG A 45 -26.27 6.50 22.32
N PRO A 46 -27.54 6.55 22.78
CA PRO A 46 -27.97 5.80 23.94
C PRO A 46 -27.99 4.30 23.69
N ARG A 47 -27.86 3.58 24.80
CA ARG A 47 -27.92 2.12 24.96
C ARG A 47 -29.40 1.71 24.96
N GLY A 48 -29.84 0.91 23.99
CA GLY A 48 -31.15 0.23 23.99
C GLY A 48 -31.10 -0.94 23.00
N ALA A 49 -31.20 -2.21 23.43
CA ALA A 49 -32.46 -2.94 23.73
C ALA A 49 -33.43 -2.85 22.53
N ALA A 50 -33.84 -3.91 21.82
CA ALA A 50 -33.79 -5.34 22.03
C ALA A 50 -34.00 -6.07 20.68
N LYS A 51 -33.49 -7.30 20.56
CA LYS A 51 -34.27 -8.51 20.21
C LYS A 51 -33.34 -9.71 20.32
N ALA A 52 -33.61 -10.55 21.31
CA ALA A 52 -33.00 -11.86 21.47
C ALA A 52 -33.39 -12.72 20.26
N SER A 53 -32.43 -13.00 19.37
CA SER A 53 -32.45 -14.24 18.59
C SER A 53 -31.50 -15.21 19.28
N VAL A 54 -32.08 -16.28 19.81
CA VAL A 54 -31.35 -17.45 20.29
C VAL A 54 -30.72 -18.10 19.07
N GLY A 55 -29.47 -17.71 18.80
CA GLY A 55 -28.55 -18.41 17.93
C GLY A 55 -27.21 -18.34 18.64
N THR A 56 -26.64 -19.51 18.94
CA THR A 56 -25.34 -19.66 19.61
C THR A 56 -24.26 -18.89 18.85
N ALA A 57 -24.07 -17.63 19.25
CA ALA A 57 -23.05 -16.75 18.76
C ALA A 57 -21.70 -17.30 19.24
N ARG A 58 -21.09 -18.15 18.39
CA ARG A 58 -19.67 -18.44 18.46
C ARG A 58 -18.96 -17.12 18.65
N ALA A 59 -18.31 -16.97 19.80
CA ALA A 59 -17.59 -15.77 20.20
C ALA A 59 -16.80 -15.24 18.99
N ALA A 60 -17.25 -14.12 18.43
CA ALA A 60 -16.51 -13.38 17.44
C ALA A 60 -15.27 -12.85 18.14
N LYS A 61 -14.23 -13.68 18.18
CA LYS A 61 -12.91 -13.33 18.67
C LYS A 61 -12.51 -12.09 17.90
N GLY A 62 -12.52 -10.96 18.59
CA GLY A 62 -12.39 -9.63 18.03
C GLY A 62 -11.27 -9.60 17.00
N GLY A 63 -11.63 -9.36 15.75
CA GLY A 63 -10.68 -9.02 14.70
C GLY A 63 -10.12 -7.65 15.06
N GLY A 64 -9.08 -7.65 15.91
CA GLY A 64 -8.33 -6.47 16.27
C GLY A 64 -8.10 -5.65 15.01
N LYS A 65 -8.42 -4.34 15.09
CA LYS A 65 -8.22 -3.36 14.03
C LYS A 65 -6.95 -3.77 13.28
N ARG A 66 -7.07 -4.22 12.02
CA ARG A 66 -5.90 -4.51 11.19
C ARG A 66 -5.01 -3.27 11.33
N ALA A 67 -3.89 -3.40 12.05
CA ALA A 67 -2.95 -2.31 12.19
C ALA A 67 -2.69 -1.85 10.75
N LYS A 68 -3.00 -0.58 10.46
CA LYS A 68 -2.80 -0.03 9.12
C LYS A 68 -1.33 -0.30 8.81
N ARG A 69 -1.06 -1.17 7.84
CA ARG A 69 0.32 -1.50 7.46
C ARG A 69 0.96 -0.19 7.02
N ASP A 70 2.15 0.08 7.54
CA ASP A 70 2.91 1.26 7.15
C ASP A 70 3.05 1.29 5.61
N PRO A 71 2.75 2.41 4.95
CA PRO A 71 2.75 2.49 3.50
C PRO A 71 4.13 2.18 2.90
N LYS A 72 5.23 2.53 3.58
CA LYS A 72 6.59 2.23 3.12
C LYS A 72 6.86 0.73 3.17
N ALA A 73 6.40 0.05 4.23
CA ALA A 73 6.54 -1.41 4.34
C ALA A 73 5.78 -2.15 3.21
N VAL A 74 4.62 -1.64 2.79
CA VAL A 74 3.86 -2.21 1.66
C VAL A 74 4.60 -2.01 0.33
N LEU A 75 5.24 -0.85 0.12
CA LEU A 75 6.01 -0.57 -1.08
C LEU A 75 7.29 -1.42 -1.15
N ALA A 76 8.04 -1.52 -0.06
CA ALA A 76 9.22 -2.38 0.01
C ALA A 76 8.87 -3.86 -0.27
N MET A 77 7.71 -4.32 0.23
CA MET A 77 7.21 -5.66 -0.09
C MET A 77 6.77 -5.79 -1.55
N ALA A 78 6.21 -4.73 -2.15
CA ALA A 78 5.88 -4.69 -3.56
C ALA A 78 7.14 -4.79 -4.44
N ASP A 79 8.23 -4.13 -4.10
CA ASP A 79 9.49 -4.24 -4.85
C ASP A 79 10.07 -5.65 -4.77
N LYS A 80 10.01 -6.30 -3.61
CA LYS A 80 10.41 -7.72 -3.46
C LYS A 80 9.55 -8.66 -4.31
N VAL A 81 8.24 -8.44 -4.34
CA VAL A 81 7.32 -9.20 -5.21
C VAL A 81 7.64 -8.97 -6.67
N HIS A 82 7.89 -7.73 -7.08
CA HIS A 82 8.24 -7.41 -8.46
C HIS A 82 9.56 -8.07 -8.88
N ALA A 83 10.58 -8.08 -8.00
CA ALA A 83 11.82 -8.80 -8.23
C ALA A 83 11.58 -10.32 -8.40
N ALA A 84 10.74 -10.92 -7.55
CA ALA A 84 10.39 -12.33 -7.66
C ALA A 84 9.65 -12.67 -8.97
N VAL A 85 8.71 -11.82 -9.38
CA VAL A 85 7.96 -11.97 -10.65
C VAL A 85 8.88 -11.80 -11.86
N LYS A 86 9.87 -10.89 -11.80
CA LYS A 86 10.89 -10.73 -12.85
C LYS A 86 11.80 -11.96 -12.94
N ALA A 87 12.24 -12.50 -11.81
CA ALA A 87 13.12 -13.67 -11.78
C ALA A 87 12.41 -14.94 -12.27
N LYS A 88 11.11 -15.10 -11.97
CA LYS A 88 10.30 -16.26 -12.34
C LYS A 88 8.93 -15.81 -12.86
N PRO A 89 8.81 -15.44 -14.15
CA PRO A 89 7.54 -15.01 -14.71
C PRO A 89 6.54 -16.16 -14.77
N GLY A 90 5.25 -15.84 -14.65
CA GLY A 90 4.16 -16.80 -14.70
C GLY A 90 3.84 -17.51 -13.40
N GLN A 91 4.43 -17.08 -12.28
CA GLN A 91 4.13 -17.65 -10.96
C GLN A 91 2.73 -17.24 -10.44
N SER A 92 2.15 -18.10 -9.59
CA SER A 92 0.94 -17.79 -8.82
C SER A 92 1.26 -17.06 -7.52
N VAL A 93 0.27 -16.41 -6.88
CA VAL A 93 0.47 -15.74 -5.57
C VAL A 93 1.03 -16.70 -4.52
N GLU A 94 0.63 -17.98 -4.55
CA GLU A 94 1.09 -18.98 -3.59
C GLU A 94 2.57 -19.31 -3.79
N GLN A 95 3.03 -19.38 -5.03
CA GLN A 95 4.44 -19.61 -5.35
C GLN A 95 5.30 -18.42 -4.96
N ILE A 96 4.82 -17.20 -5.24
CA ILE A 96 5.48 -15.95 -4.82
C ILE A 96 5.55 -15.86 -3.29
N GLY A 97 4.47 -16.23 -2.60
CA GLY A 97 4.41 -16.28 -1.13
C GLY A 97 5.39 -17.27 -0.52
N LYS A 98 5.49 -18.47 -1.10
CA LYS A 98 6.50 -19.46 -0.68
C LYS A 98 7.92 -18.96 -0.89
N ALA A 99 8.21 -18.32 -2.01
CA ALA A 99 9.54 -17.76 -2.30
C ALA A 99 9.93 -16.63 -1.34
N LEU A 100 8.95 -15.85 -0.87
CA LEU A 100 9.18 -14.69 0.02
C LEU A 100 8.95 -15.00 1.51
N GLY A 101 8.56 -16.23 1.86
CA GLY A 101 8.20 -16.60 3.23
C GLY A 101 7.00 -15.80 3.79
N ALA A 102 6.14 -15.27 2.91
CA ALA A 102 5.06 -14.36 3.28
C ALA A 102 3.69 -15.02 3.09
N PRO A 103 2.73 -14.78 3.99
CA PRO A 103 1.38 -15.33 3.83
C PRO A 103 0.69 -14.67 2.63
N THR A 104 -0.09 -15.44 1.87
CA THR A 104 -0.83 -15.00 0.68
C THR A 104 -1.68 -13.75 0.96
N LYS A 105 -2.28 -13.65 2.15
CA LYS A 105 -3.09 -12.50 2.60
C LYS A 105 -2.29 -11.20 2.83
N ALA A 106 -0.98 -11.29 3.01
CA ALA A 106 -0.11 -10.12 3.09
C ALA A 106 0.28 -9.59 1.70
N LEU A 107 0.33 -10.47 0.70
CA LEU A 107 0.79 -10.16 -0.66
C LEU A 107 -0.27 -9.57 -1.59
N THR A 108 -1.55 -9.72 -1.27
CA THR A 108 -2.64 -9.19 -2.10
C THR A 108 -2.56 -7.67 -2.29
N LEU A 109 -2.27 -6.92 -1.22
CA LEU A 109 -2.19 -5.46 -1.27
C LEU A 109 -0.96 -4.97 -2.06
N PRO A 110 0.28 -5.47 -1.81
CA PRO A 110 1.44 -5.18 -2.64
C PRO A 110 1.23 -5.50 -4.12
N ILE A 111 0.67 -6.67 -4.45
CA ILE A 111 0.42 -7.09 -5.84
C ILE A 111 -0.56 -6.12 -6.52
N ARG A 112 -1.64 -5.74 -5.83
CA ARG A 112 -2.60 -4.79 -6.37
C ARG A 112 -1.95 -3.44 -6.70
N LYS A 113 -1.08 -2.92 -5.82
CA LYS A 113 -0.32 -1.70 -6.09
C LYS A 113 0.59 -1.83 -7.31
N LEU A 114 1.22 -2.98 -7.52
CA LEU A 114 2.05 -3.22 -8.71
C LEU A 114 1.24 -3.26 -10.01
N ILE A 115 0.03 -3.79 -9.97
CA ILE A 115 -0.90 -3.79 -11.12
C ILE A 115 -1.39 -2.37 -11.40
N GLU A 116 -1.77 -1.62 -10.37
CA GLU A 116 -2.15 -0.20 -10.48
C GLU A 116 -1.01 0.64 -11.06
N ALA A 117 0.23 0.37 -10.63
CA ALA A 117 1.45 0.99 -11.17
C ALA A 117 1.88 0.42 -12.55
N LYS A 118 1.11 -0.48 -13.17
CA LYS A 118 1.38 -1.13 -14.46
C LYS A 118 2.72 -1.89 -14.54
N ARG A 119 3.32 -2.25 -13.40
CA ARG A 119 4.58 -2.99 -13.31
C ARG A 119 4.41 -4.50 -13.43
N VAL A 120 3.20 -5.01 -13.23
CA VAL A 120 2.87 -6.44 -13.30
C VAL A 120 1.56 -6.62 -14.06
N LYS A 121 1.57 -7.55 -15.01
CA LYS A 121 0.38 -8.01 -15.75
C LYS A 121 -0.13 -9.32 -15.17
N THR A 122 -1.44 -9.52 -15.18
CA THR A 122 -2.08 -10.77 -14.74
C THR A 122 -2.67 -11.52 -15.94
N LYS A 123 -2.48 -12.84 -16.00
CA LYS A 123 -3.22 -13.72 -16.92
C LYS A 123 -3.97 -14.79 -16.12
N GLY A 124 -5.16 -15.16 -16.58
CA GLY A 124 -6.01 -16.16 -15.93
C GLY A 124 -6.92 -15.59 -14.84
N GLN A 125 -7.69 -16.47 -14.18
CA GLN A 125 -8.76 -16.09 -13.25
C GLN A 125 -8.69 -16.85 -11.93
N ARG A 126 -9.21 -16.22 -10.86
CA ARG A 126 -9.32 -16.78 -9.51
C ARG A 126 -7.99 -17.35 -8.98
N ARG A 127 -7.90 -18.68 -8.81
CA ARG A 127 -6.68 -19.37 -8.34
C ARG A 127 -5.69 -19.68 -9.47
N GLY A 128 -6.11 -19.55 -10.72
CA GLY A 128 -5.27 -19.73 -11.90
C GLY A 128 -4.56 -18.44 -12.34
N THR A 129 -4.65 -17.35 -11.57
CA THR A 129 -3.99 -16.09 -11.92
C THR A 129 -2.48 -16.23 -11.83
N ARG A 130 -1.82 -15.98 -12.97
CA ARG A 130 -0.38 -15.94 -13.14
C ARG A 130 0.07 -14.49 -13.33
N TYR A 131 1.19 -14.15 -12.70
CA TYR A 131 1.76 -12.81 -12.75
C TYR A 131 2.95 -12.75 -13.70
N PHE A 132 3.00 -11.71 -14.53
CA PHE A 132 4.05 -11.47 -15.51
C PHE A 132 4.60 -10.05 -15.32
N PRO A 133 5.88 -9.81 -15.63
CA PRO A 133 6.40 -8.44 -15.68
C PRO A 133 5.60 -7.60 -16.69
N GLY A 134 5.27 -6.36 -16.29
CA GLY A 134 4.48 -5.39 -17.05
C GLY A 134 5.24 -4.75 -18.18
#